data_AF-A0A8J5J8I9-F1
#
_entry.id   AF-A0A8J5J8I9-F1
#
_cell.length_a   1.000
_cell.length_b   1.000
_cell.length_c   1.000
_cell.angle_alpha   90.00
_cell.angle_beta   90.00
_cell.angle_gamma   90.00
#
_symmetry.space_group_name_H-M   'P 1'
#
loop_
_entity.id
_entity.type
_entity.pdbx_description
1 polymer ?
#
loop_
_entity_poly.entity_id
_entity_poly.type
_entity_poly.pdbx_seq_one_letter_code
_entity_poly.pdbx_strand_id
1 'polypeptide(L)'
;MSGFTDVKMFAVSAAVLYLKFLACTMIQGRKAFAAGTRMPEDSQLPQAKSAPKQGFADLTDDAIRTAVEEETRWKRIIQNDLESMPMAYVVFWSAICMGVTGGITMTLLFVYTVARVGHTIVYAQSLPRARMICWMVGSFCIVATALNSVAVALM
;
A
#
# COMPACT_ATOMS: atom_id res chain seq x y z
N MET A 1 2.55 34.41 -6.18
CA MET A 1 3.24 33.22 -5.66
C MET A 1 2.30 32.04 -5.86
N SER A 2 2.64 31.08 -6.73
CA SER A 2 1.78 29.91 -6.95
C SER A 2 1.93 28.95 -5.77
N GLY A 3 1.01 29.06 -4.81
CA GLY A 3 0.95 28.19 -3.63
C GLY A 3 0.95 26.70 -3.99
N PHE A 4 1.23 25.87 -2.99
CA PHE A 4 1.07 24.42 -3.13
C PHE A 4 -0.42 24.11 -3.27
N THR A 5 -0.81 23.47 -4.38
CA THR A 5 -2.21 23.18 -4.71
C THR A 5 -2.54 21.72 -4.39
N ASP A 6 -3.83 21.41 -4.32
CA ASP A 6 -4.36 20.05 -4.22
C ASP A 6 -3.88 19.12 -5.36
N VAL A 7 -3.80 19.60 -6.60
CA VAL A 7 -3.25 18.85 -7.74
C VAL A 7 -1.77 18.52 -7.53
N LYS A 8 -0.97 19.45 -7.01
CA LYS A 8 0.45 19.20 -6.69
C LYS A 8 0.56 18.17 -5.55
N MET A 9 -0.30 18.27 -4.53
CA MET A 9 -0.37 17.28 -3.45
C MET A 9 -0.75 15.90 -3.98
N PHE A 10 -1.67 15.83 -4.93
CA PHE A 10 -2.10 14.59 -5.57
C PHE A 10 -0.95 13.91 -6.31
N ALA A 11 -0.20 14.67 -7.12
CA ALA A 11 0.97 14.16 -7.81
C ALA A 11 2.04 13.63 -6.84
N VAL A 12 2.32 14.37 -5.76
CA VAL A 12 3.28 13.94 -4.72
C VAL A 12 2.80 12.67 -4.01
N SER A 13 1.54 12.63 -3.59
CA SER A 13 0.93 11.45 -2.97
C SER A 13 1.04 10.23 -3.89
N ALA A 14 0.64 10.38 -5.15
CA ALA A 14 0.66 9.31 -6.15
C ALA A 14 2.08 8.75 -6.33
N ALA A 15 3.07 9.63 -6.50
CA ALA A 15 4.46 9.22 -6.64
C ALA A 15 4.97 8.49 -5.39
N VAL A 16 4.73 9.03 -4.19
CA VAL A 16 5.18 8.42 -2.93
C VAL A 16 4.54 7.03 -2.73
N LEU A 17 3.22 6.92 -2.90
CA LEU A 17 2.53 5.65 -2.69
C LEU A 17 2.85 4.62 -3.78
N TYR A 18 3.13 5.06 -5.01
CA TYR A 18 3.60 4.17 -6.09
C TYR A 18 5.02 3.65 -5.83
N LEU A 19 5.95 4.52 -5.44
CA LEU A 19 7.32 4.11 -5.07
C LEU A 19 7.29 3.15 -3.88
N LYS A 20 6.45 3.42 -2.88
CA LYS A 20 6.19 2.50 -1.76
C LYS A 20 5.64 1.15 -2.25
N PHE A 21 4.66 1.16 -3.15
CA PHE A 21 4.09 -0.07 -3.72
C PHE A 21 5.17 -0.90 -4.44
N LEU A 22 6.00 -0.25 -5.27
CA LEU A 22 7.11 -0.89 -5.96
C LEU A 22 8.14 -1.49 -4.98
N ALA A 23 8.46 -0.76 -3.90
CA ALA A 23 9.31 -1.30 -2.85
C ALA A 23 8.69 -2.55 -2.19
N CYS A 24 7.40 -2.54 -1.90
CA CYS A 24 6.70 -3.68 -1.31
C CYS A 24 6.71 -4.91 -2.21
N THR A 25 6.46 -4.75 -3.51
CA THR A 25 6.46 -5.87 -4.47
C THR A 25 7.87 -6.46 -4.64
N MET A 26 8.91 -5.62 -4.65
CA MET A 26 10.29 -6.11 -4.65
C MET A 26 10.63 -6.92 -3.39
N ILE A 27 10.20 -6.45 -2.21
CA ILE A 27 10.41 -7.17 -0.95
C ILE A 27 9.64 -8.49 -0.94
N GLN A 28 8.35 -8.48 -1.32
CA GLN A 28 7.55 -9.70 -1.42
C GLN A 28 8.18 -10.70 -2.38
N GLY A 29 8.69 -10.25 -3.53
CA GLY A 29 9.37 -11.12 -4.50
C GLY A 29 10.55 -11.86 -3.89
N ARG A 30 11.39 -11.16 -3.09
CA ARG A 30 12.52 -11.78 -2.37
C ARG A 30 12.06 -12.76 -1.30
N LYS A 31 11.00 -12.41 -0.55
CA LYS A 31 10.41 -13.29 0.47
C LYS A 31 9.82 -14.56 -0.15
N ALA A 32 9.24 -14.48 -1.35
CA ALA A 32 8.70 -15.63 -2.07
C ALA A 32 9.82 -16.61 -2.50
N PHE A 33 10.97 -16.10 -2.96
CA PHE A 33 12.13 -16.95 -3.24
C PHE A 33 12.61 -17.65 -1.97
N ALA A 34 12.75 -16.92 -0.86
CA ALA A 34 13.16 -17.50 0.42
C ALA A 34 12.17 -18.54 0.96
N ALA A 35 10.88 -18.40 0.65
CA ALA A 35 9.82 -19.32 1.05
C ALA A 35 9.69 -20.55 0.12
N GLY A 36 10.36 -20.58 -1.03
CA GLY A 36 10.20 -21.64 -2.03
C GLY A 36 8.83 -21.64 -2.73
N THR A 37 8.06 -20.55 -2.62
CA THR A 37 6.67 -20.45 -3.10
C THR A 37 6.56 -19.87 -4.51
N ARG A 38 7.69 -19.54 -5.15
CA ARG A 38 7.68 -19.16 -6.57
C ARG A 38 7.31 -20.33 -7.46
N MET A 39 6.98 -20.02 -8.71
CA MET A 39 6.76 -21.04 -9.71
C MET A 39 8.05 -21.84 -9.97
N PRO A 40 7.96 -23.14 -10.34
CA PRO A 40 9.15 -23.98 -10.56
C PRO A 40 10.13 -23.42 -11.60
N GLU A 41 9.65 -22.75 -12.65
CA GLU A 41 10.48 -22.12 -13.68
C GLU A 41 11.37 -20.98 -13.16
N ASP A 42 10.97 -20.31 -12.06
CA ASP A 42 11.74 -19.24 -11.43
C ASP A 42 13.03 -19.78 -10.77
N SER A 43 13.20 -21.10 -10.67
CA SER A 43 14.45 -21.75 -10.18
C SER A 43 15.67 -21.46 -11.05
N GLN A 44 15.47 -21.02 -12.30
CA GLN A 44 16.55 -20.65 -13.22
C GLN A 44 17.09 -19.23 -12.94
N LEU A 45 16.40 -18.44 -12.12
CA LEU A 45 16.76 -17.06 -11.86
C LEU A 45 17.94 -16.96 -10.86
N PRO A 46 18.81 -15.94 -10.98
CA PRO A 46 19.94 -15.76 -10.07
C PRO A 46 19.55 -15.70 -8.58
N GLN A 47 18.34 -15.21 -8.29
CA GLN A 47 17.78 -15.09 -6.95
C GLN A 47 17.47 -16.45 -6.31
N ALA A 48 17.34 -17.51 -7.09
CA ALA A 48 17.03 -18.85 -6.61
C ALA A 48 18.28 -19.68 -6.25
N LYS A 49 19.50 -19.21 -6.58
CA LYS A 49 20.76 -19.97 -6.42
C LYS A 49 21.03 -20.48 -5.00
N SER A 50 20.61 -19.73 -3.98
CA SER A 50 20.73 -20.08 -2.57
C SER A 50 19.38 -20.21 -1.88
N ALA A 51 18.30 -20.32 -2.66
CA ALA A 51 16.96 -20.43 -2.16
C ALA A 51 16.53 -21.91 -2.08
N PRO A 52 15.51 -22.23 -1.27
CA PRO A 52 14.87 -23.55 -1.29
C PRO A 52 14.36 -23.92 -2.68
N LYS A 53 14.02 -25.20 -2.89
CA LYS A 53 13.41 -25.65 -4.14
C LYS A 53 12.13 -24.86 -4.40
N GLN A 54 12.07 -24.13 -5.51
CA GLN A 54 10.88 -23.37 -5.88
C GLN A 54 9.74 -24.29 -6.33
N GLY A 55 8.51 -23.86 -6.10
CA GLY A 55 7.30 -24.64 -6.35
C GLY A 55 6.99 -25.70 -5.30
N PHE A 56 7.80 -25.77 -4.23
CA PHE A 56 7.63 -26.71 -3.13
C PHE A 56 8.11 -26.10 -1.81
N ALA A 57 7.16 -25.59 -1.01
CA ALA A 57 7.45 -25.14 0.35
C ALA A 57 7.34 -26.32 1.32
N ASP A 58 8.48 -26.82 1.81
CA ASP A 58 8.52 -27.85 2.84
C ASP A 58 8.15 -27.27 4.20
N LEU A 59 6.88 -27.40 4.59
CA LEU A 59 6.37 -26.86 5.85
C LEU A 59 6.82 -27.64 7.09
N THR A 60 7.55 -28.76 6.92
CA THR A 60 8.17 -29.47 8.05
C THR A 60 9.45 -28.78 8.54
N ASP A 61 10.06 -27.94 7.70
CA ASP A 61 11.17 -27.08 8.08
C ASP A 61 10.67 -25.77 8.69
N ASP A 62 11.05 -25.50 9.93
CA ASP A 62 10.68 -24.30 10.68
C ASP A 62 11.14 -23.00 10.00
N ALA A 63 12.29 -23.02 9.31
CA ALA A 63 12.80 -21.85 8.59
C ALA A 63 11.93 -21.53 7.37
N ILE A 64 11.50 -22.56 6.64
CA ILE A 64 10.60 -22.42 5.48
C ILE A 64 9.23 -21.95 5.94
N ARG A 65 8.68 -22.55 7.00
CA ARG A 65 7.40 -22.13 7.58
C ARG A 65 7.41 -20.64 7.95
N THR A 66 8.48 -20.18 8.62
CA THR A 66 8.66 -18.76 8.96
C THR A 66 8.74 -17.88 7.71
N ALA A 67 9.48 -18.31 6.67
CA ALA A 67 9.58 -17.58 5.42
C ALA A 67 8.23 -17.45 4.69
N VAL A 68 7.40 -18.51 4.71
CA VAL A 68 6.04 -18.50 4.15
C VAL A 68 5.12 -17.54 4.91
N GLU A 69 5.21 -17.49 6.24
CA GLU A 69 4.44 -16.54 7.05
C GLU A 69 4.84 -15.09 6.75
N GLU A 70 6.14 -14.82 6.62
CA GLU A 70 6.63 -13.51 6.21
C GLU A 70 6.16 -13.15 4.81
N GLU A 71 6.26 -14.06 3.84
CA GLU A 71 5.78 -13.83 2.49
C GLU A 71 4.27 -13.52 2.48
N THR A 72 3.50 -14.29 3.25
CA THR A 72 2.04 -14.09 3.40
C THR A 72 1.73 -12.70 3.95
N ARG A 73 2.52 -12.23 4.92
CA ARG A 73 2.39 -10.87 5.46
C ARG A 73 2.60 -9.82 4.38
N TRP A 74 3.66 -9.95 3.57
CA TRP A 74 3.94 -9.02 2.47
C TRP A 74 2.89 -9.06 1.37
N LYS A 75 2.36 -10.24 1.04
CA LYS A 75 1.19 -10.40 0.15
C LYS A 75 -0.02 -9.61 0.66
N ARG A 76 -0.31 -9.69 1.97
CA ARG A 76 -1.44 -8.94 2.57
C ARG A 76 -1.20 -7.43 2.62
N ILE A 77 0.04 -6.97 2.77
CA ILE A 77 0.39 -5.54 2.66
C ILE A 77 0.04 -5.03 1.26
N ILE A 78 0.52 -5.73 0.22
CA ILE A 78 0.28 -5.38 -1.19
C ILE A 78 -1.20 -5.47 -1.53
N GLN A 79 -1.89 -6.51 -1.06
CA GLN A 79 -3.33 -6.67 -1.29
C GLN A 79 -4.13 -5.51 -0.69
N ASN A 80 -3.85 -5.12 0.57
CA ASN A 80 -4.54 -4.00 1.19
C ASN A 80 -4.29 -2.67 0.45
N ASP A 81 -3.11 -2.52 -0.11
CA ASP A 81 -2.75 -1.41 -0.97
C ASP A 81 -3.57 -1.38 -2.27
N LEU A 82 -3.75 -2.54 -2.91
CA LEU A 82 -4.58 -2.68 -4.13
C LEU A 82 -6.08 -2.50 -3.86
N GLU A 83 -6.57 -2.92 -2.69
CA GLU A 83 -7.97 -2.75 -2.28
C GLU A 83 -8.32 -1.28 -1.97
N SER A 84 -7.37 -0.50 -1.46
CA SER A 84 -7.63 0.84 -0.94
C SER A 84 -7.17 1.97 -1.86
N MET A 85 -5.96 1.90 -2.43
CA MET A 85 -5.34 3.05 -3.09
C MET A 85 -6.01 3.45 -4.41
N PRO A 86 -6.38 2.53 -5.32
CA PRO A 86 -7.03 2.92 -6.58
C PRO A 86 -8.32 3.70 -6.34
N MET A 87 -9.19 3.20 -5.46
CA MET A 87 -10.45 3.87 -5.13
C MET A 87 -10.23 5.19 -4.38
N ALA A 88 -9.25 5.26 -3.48
CA ALA A 88 -8.90 6.52 -2.82
C ALA A 88 -8.54 7.60 -3.84
N TYR A 89 -7.68 7.28 -4.82
CA TYR A 89 -7.28 8.25 -5.84
C TYR A 89 -8.44 8.69 -6.74
N VAL A 90 -9.40 7.81 -7.05
CA VAL A 90 -10.63 8.19 -7.75
C VAL A 90 -11.42 9.23 -6.94
N VAL A 91 -11.58 9.01 -5.63
CA VAL A 91 -12.30 9.93 -4.74
C VAL A 91 -11.58 11.27 -4.57
N PHE A 92 -10.26 11.26 -4.39
CA PHE A 92 -9.49 12.50 -4.31
C PHE A 92 -9.51 13.27 -5.62
N TRP A 93 -9.45 12.57 -6.76
CA TRP A 93 -9.53 13.20 -8.07
C TRP A 93 -10.91 13.82 -8.31
N SER A 94 -12.00 13.15 -7.90
CA SER A 94 -13.34 13.72 -8.02
C SER A 94 -13.48 15.00 -7.20
N ALA A 95 -12.94 15.04 -5.97
CA ALA A 95 -12.98 16.24 -5.14
C ALA A 95 -12.23 17.42 -5.76
N ILE A 96 -11.08 17.17 -6.40
CA ILE A 96 -10.33 18.19 -7.15
C ILE A 96 -11.16 18.69 -8.33
N CYS A 97 -11.77 17.79 -9.12
CA CYS A 97 -12.59 18.17 -10.27
C CYS A 97 -13.84 18.97 -9.88
N MET A 98 -14.45 18.66 -8.72
CA MET A 98 -15.61 19.39 -8.20
C MET A 98 -15.23 20.72 -7.53
N GLY A 99 -13.94 21.06 -7.44
CA GLY A 99 -13.50 22.32 -6.84
C GLY A 99 -13.73 22.38 -5.32
N VAL A 100 -13.71 21.23 -4.63
CA VAL A 100 -13.68 21.20 -3.16
C VAL A 100 -12.51 22.04 -2.68
N THR A 101 -12.70 22.79 -1.58
CA THR A 101 -11.67 23.70 -1.04
C THR A 101 -10.30 23.04 -0.98
N GLY A 102 -9.35 23.55 -1.79
CA GLY A 102 -8.06 22.90 -1.99
C GLY A 102 -7.28 22.64 -0.70
N GLY A 103 -7.44 23.48 0.33
CA GLY A 103 -6.83 23.26 1.65
C GLY A 103 -7.33 21.99 2.37
N ILE A 104 -8.62 21.67 2.25
CA ILE A 104 -9.23 20.46 2.83
C ILE A 104 -8.71 19.23 2.08
N THR A 105 -8.83 19.23 0.75
CA THR A 105 -8.40 18.13 -0.12
C THR A 105 -6.90 17.83 0.08
N MET A 106 -6.06 18.88 0.10
CA MET A 106 -4.63 18.77 0.34
C MET A 106 -4.32 18.14 1.70
N THR A 107 -4.99 18.61 2.77
CA THR A 107 -4.75 18.11 4.13
C THR A 107 -5.14 16.64 4.26
N LEU A 108 -6.33 16.28 3.77
CA LEU A 108 -6.82 14.90 3.81
C LEU A 108 -5.92 13.95 2.99
N LEU A 109 -5.42 14.42 1.84
CA LEU A 109 -4.53 13.63 0.99
C LEU A 109 -3.14 13.45 1.61
N PHE A 110 -2.62 14.48 2.28
CA PHE A 110 -1.39 14.38 3.06
C PHE A 110 -1.52 13.38 4.21
N VAL A 111 -2.57 13.49 5.04
CA VAL A 111 -2.82 12.56 6.15
C VAL A 111 -3.03 11.14 5.64
N TYR A 112 -3.77 10.97 4.55
CA TYR A 112 -3.94 9.68 3.88
C TYR A 112 -2.59 9.08 3.48
N THR A 113 -1.72 9.85 2.83
CA THR A 113 -0.39 9.41 2.41
C THR A 113 0.44 8.90 3.60
N VAL A 114 0.51 9.70 4.66
CA VAL A 114 1.24 9.34 5.89
C VAL A 114 0.64 8.09 6.53
N ALA A 115 -0.68 7.99 6.61
CA ALA A 115 -1.38 6.83 7.17
C ALA A 115 -1.09 5.54 6.36
N ARG A 116 -1.04 5.62 5.02
CA ARG A 116 -0.73 4.48 4.16
C ARG A 116 0.73 4.03 4.26
N VAL A 117 1.68 4.96 4.35
CA VAL A 117 3.09 4.62 4.59
C VAL A 117 3.26 4.01 5.99
N GLY A 118 2.66 4.65 7.01
CA GLY A 118 2.66 4.15 8.38
C GLY A 118 2.06 2.75 8.48
N HIS A 119 0.93 2.49 7.81
CA HIS A 119 0.28 1.19 7.76
C HIS A 119 1.23 0.10 7.25
N THR A 120 1.96 0.34 6.16
CA THR A 120 2.95 -0.62 5.64
C THR A 120 4.05 -0.91 6.66
N ILE A 121 4.60 0.11 7.31
CA ILE A 121 5.68 -0.03 8.31
C ILE A 121 5.21 -0.88 9.50
N VAL A 122 4.09 -0.52 10.11
CA VAL A 122 3.59 -1.22 11.31
C VAL A 122 3.08 -2.63 10.99
N TYR A 123 2.63 -2.87 9.75
CA TYR A 123 2.27 -4.21 9.30
C TYR A 123 3.52 -5.09 9.14
N ALA A 124 4.59 -4.56 8.54
CA ALA A 124 5.87 -5.27 8.44
C ALA A 124 6.45 -5.61 9.83
N GLN A 125 6.26 -4.73 10.81
CA GLN A 125 6.69 -4.93 12.21
C GLN A 125 5.75 -5.81 13.05
N SER A 126 4.68 -6.35 12.47
CA SER A 126 3.70 -7.18 13.20
C SER A 126 3.00 -6.46 14.36
N LEU A 127 2.72 -5.16 14.24
CA LEU A 127 2.04 -4.36 15.26
C LEU A 127 0.53 -4.21 14.93
N PRO A 128 -0.36 -5.11 15.39
CA PRO A 128 -1.74 -5.18 14.90
C PRO A 128 -2.59 -3.96 15.29
N ARG A 129 -2.41 -3.41 16.49
CA ARG A 129 -3.17 -2.25 16.97
C ARG A 129 -2.82 -0.97 16.19
N ALA A 130 -1.53 -0.72 16.02
CA ALA A 130 -1.05 0.42 15.22
C ALA A 130 -1.50 0.30 13.76
N ARG A 131 -1.44 -0.91 13.18
CA ARG A 131 -1.95 -1.20 11.84
C ARG A 131 -3.43 -0.83 11.69
N MET A 132 -4.26 -1.24 12.65
CA MET A 132 -5.69 -0.91 12.64
C MET A 132 -5.92 0.61 12.67
N ILE A 133 -5.20 1.33 13.53
CA ILE A 133 -5.30 2.79 13.63
C ILE A 133 -4.92 3.46 12.30
N CYS A 134 -3.78 3.10 11.70
CA CYS A 134 -3.37 3.64 10.40
C CYS A 134 -4.41 3.36 9.30
N TRP A 135 -5.01 2.16 9.30
CA TRP A 135 -6.07 1.82 8.37
C TRP A 135 -7.32 2.69 8.58
N MET A 136 -7.77 2.86 9.84
CA MET A 136 -8.93 3.69 10.17
C MET A 136 -8.73 5.14 9.77
N VAL A 137 -7.55 5.72 10.04
CA VAL A 137 -7.21 7.08 9.64
C VAL A 137 -7.24 7.22 8.12
N GLY A 138 -6.66 6.28 7.39
CA GLY A 138 -6.71 6.28 5.92
C GLY A 138 -8.13 6.22 5.37
N SER A 139 -8.96 5.31 5.89
CA SER A 139 -10.37 5.19 5.49
C SER A 139 -11.18 6.45 5.80
N PHE A 140 -10.93 7.07 6.96
CA PHE A 140 -11.57 8.33 7.33
C PHE A 140 -11.26 9.44 6.31
N CYS A 141 -10.01 9.58 5.88
CA CYS A 141 -9.63 10.58 4.87
C CYS A 141 -10.39 10.39 3.54
N ILE A 142 -10.59 9.14 3.11
CA ILE A 142 -11.34 8.83 1.88
C ILE A 142 -12.81 9.21 2.06
N VAL A 143 -13.45 8.76 3.15
CA VAL A 143 -14.88 9.04 3.42
C VAL A 143 -15.13 10.54 3.56
N ALA A 144 -14.29 11.25 4.31
CA ALA A 144 -14.41 12.69 4.46
C ALA A 144 -14.29 13.41 3.11
N THR A 145 -13.36 12.99 2.26
CA THR A 145 -13.19 13.57 0.90
C THR A 145 -14.41 13.29 0.02
N ALA A 146 -14.94 12.06 0.05
CA ALA A 146 -16.13 11.69 -0.71
C ALA A 146 -17.36 12.53 -0.29
N LEU A 147 -17.58 12.69 1.01
CA LEU A 147 -18.68 13.51 1.54
C LEU A 147 -18.58 14.97 1.10
N ASN A 148 -17.37 15.56 1.15
CA ASN A 148 -17.15 16.92 0.67
C ASN A 148 -17.34 17.04 -0.86
N SER A 149 -16.85 16.06 -1.63
CA SER A 149 -17.03 16.02 -3.08
C SER A 149 -18.51 15.95 -3.47
N VAL A 150 -19.31 15.14 -2.77
CA VAL A 150 -20.76 15.03 -3.01
C VAL A 150 -21.49 16.31 -2.58
N ALA A 151 -21.14 16.89 -1.44
CA ALA A 151 -21.75 18.13 -0.98
C ALA A 151 -21.59 19.25 -2.00
N VAL A 152 -20.38 19.46 -2.52
CA VAL A 152 -20.13 20.49 -3.54
C VAL A 152 -20.79 20.15 -4.87
N ALA A 153 -20.89 18.86 -5.24
CA ALA A 153 -21.53 18.46 -6.48
C ALA A 153 -23.06 18.64 -6.52
N LEU A 154 -23.71 18.71 -5.37
CA LEU A 154 -25.16 18.84 -5.23
C LEU A 154 -25.63 20.27 -4.94
N MET A 155 -24.71 21.23 -4.79
CA MET A 155 -25.00 22.65 -4.61
C MET A 155 -24.87 23.40 -5.94
#